data_AF-A0A382I9N9-F1
#
_entry.id   AF-A0A382I9N9-F1
#
_cell.length_a   1.000
_cell.length_b   1.000
_cell.length_c   1.000
_cell.angle_alpha   90.00
_cell.angle_beta   90.00
_cell.angle_gamma   90.00
#
_symmetry.space_group_name_H-M   'P 1'
#
loop_
_entity.id
_entity.type
_entity.pdbx_description
1 polymer ?
#
loop_
_entity_poly.entity_id
_entity_poly.type
_entity_poly.pdbx_seq_one_letter_code
_entity_poly.pdbx_strand_id
1 'polypeptide(L)'
;IERFEEEIEHRTSDENPEHTSVVGRYKITEELKDRTLDFEQNVEFKSDEENFYLKFHRWVSVNGELYKEKVWQEVIPRDFQ
;
A
#
# COMPACT_ATOMS: atom_id res chain seq x y z
N ILE A 1 17.32 -9.44 -13.99
CA ILE A 1 16.11 -9.03 -14.75
C ILE A 1 15.24 -8.25 -13.79
N GLU A 2 14.63 -7.15 -14.22
CA GLU A 2 13.71 -6.36 -13.39
C GLU A 2 12.28 -6.57 -13.89
N ARG A 3 11.34 -6.79 -12.96
CA ARG A 3 9.90 -6.88 -13.24
C ARG A 3 9.15 -6.00 -12.24
N PHE A 4 8.05 -5.39 -12.69
CA PHE A 4 7.16 -4.63 -11.82
C PHE A 4 5.71 -5.09 -11.99
N GLU A 5 4.95 -5.04 -10.90
CA GLU A 5 3.52 -5.35 -10.84
C GLU A 5 2.81 -4.24 -10.05
N GLU A 6 1.66 -3.76 -10.55
CA GLU A 6 0.83 -2.76 -9.89
C GLU A 6 -0.64 -3.14 -9.98
N GLU A 7 -1.35 -3.00 -8.86
CA GLU A 7 -2.80 -3.12 -8.77
C GLU A 7 -3.35 -1.95 -7.94
N ILE A 8 -4.38 -1.27 -8.45
CA ILE A 8 -5.07 -0.21 -7.71
C ILE A 8 -6.57 -0.51 -7.69
N GLU A 9 -7.12 -0.64 -6.49
CA GLU A 9 -8.55 -0.85 -6.25
C GLU A 9 -9.18 0.42 -5.68
N HIS A 10 -10.26 0.88 -6.32
CA HIS A 10 -11.07 2.01 -5.84
C HIS A 10 -12.43 1.49 -5.38
N ARG A 11 -12.85 1.87 -4.18
CA ARG A 11 -14.22 1.65 -3.69
C ARG A 11 -14.83 2.99 -3.34
N THR A 12 -15.91 3.34 -4.04
CA THR A 12 -16.66 4.59 -3.83
C THR A 12 -18.08 4.25 -3.38
N SER A 13 -18.70 5.15 -2.61
CA SER A 13 -20.11 5.05 -2.23
C SER A 13 -20.77 6.39 -2.46
N ASP A 14 -21.79 6.42 -3.34
CA ASP A 14 -22.54 7.66 -3.61
C ASP A 14 -23.45 8.02 -2.42
N GLU A 15 -23.96 7.01 -1.69
CA GLU A 15 -24.83 7.21 -0.53
C GLU A 15 -24.06 7.69 0.70
N ASN A 16 -22.82 7.22 0.86
CA ASN A 16 -21.96 7.55 2.00
C ASN A 16 -20.54 7.87 1.50
N PRO A 17 -20.32 9.04 0.86
CA PRO A 17 -19.03 9.41 0.26
C PRO A 17 -17.85 9.31 1.22
N GLU A 18 -18.11 9.51 2.51
CA GLU A 18 -17.15 9.38 3.58
C GLU A 18 -16.54 7.98 3.71
N HIS A 19 -17.16 6.94 3.17
CA HIS A 19 -16.66 5.57 3.19
C HIS A 19 -15.90 5.15 1.93
N THR A 20 -15.41 6.12 1.16
CA THR A 20 -14.55 5.87 0.00
C THR A 20 -13.17 5.37 0.45
N SER A 21 -12.57 4.48 -0.36
CA SER A 21 -11.22 3.99 -0.13
C SER A 21 -10.47 3.68 -1.44
N VAL A 22 -9.15 3.78 -1.37
CA VAL A 22 -8.21 3.35 -2.42
C VAL A 22 -7.17 2.43 -1.80
N VAL A 23 -6.91 1.30 -2.44
CA VAL A 23 -5.85 0.37 -2.06
C VAL A 23 -4.93 0.17 -3.25
N GLY A 24 -3.66 0.57 -3.11
CA GLY A 24 -2.61 0.30 -4.07
C GLY A 24 -1.70 -0.82 -3.60
N ARG A 25 -1.39 -1.77 -4.48
CA ARG A 25 -0.42 -2.85 -4.25
C ARG A 25 0.64 -2.76 -5.33
N TYR A 26 1.90 -2.82 -4.91
CA TYR A 26 3.03 -2.67 -5.81
C TYR A 26 4.12 -3.68 -5.47
N LYS A 27 4.73 -4.27 -6.50
CA LYS A 27 5.86 -5.19 -6.37
C LYS A 27 6.93 -4.89 -7.41
N ILE A 28 8.19 -4.86 -6.98
CA ILE A 28 9.37 -4.93 -7.86
C ILE A 28 10.11 -6.22 -7.54
N THR A 29 10.45 -6.98 -8.56
CA THR A 29 11.35 -8.13 -8.46
C THR A 29 12.64 -7.83 -9.19
N GLU A 30 13.77 -7.93 -8.47
CA GLU A 30 15.11 -7.87 -9.03
C GLU A 30 15.80 -9.23 -8.91
N GLU A 31 16.09 -9.85 -10.05
CA GLU A 31 16.90 -11.07 -10.14
C GLU A 31 18.38 -10.72 -10.27
N LEU A 32 19.16 -11.00 -9.22
CA LEU A 32 20.63 -10.91 -9.17
C LEU A 32 21.26 -12.29 -9.42
N LYS A 33 22.59 -12.37 -9.44
CA LYS A 33 23.31 -13.64 -9.74
C LYS A 33 23.10 -14.73 -8.69
N ASP A 34 22.95 -14.34 -7.43
CA ASP A 34 22.95 -15.22 -6.25
C ASP A 34 21.64 -15.16 -5.46
N ARG A 35 20.77 -14.20 -5.79
CA ARG A 35 19.53 -13.96 -5.05
C ARG A 35 18.47 -13.24 -5.87
N THR A 36 17.23 -13.39 -5.43
CA THR A 36 16.09 -12.59 -5.88
C THR A 36 15.68 -11.64 -4.76
N LEU A 37 15.48 -10.38 -5.10
CA LEU A 37 14.93 -9.37 -4.19
C LEU A 37 13.49 -9.06 -4.62
N ASP A 38 12.55 -9.21 -3.72
CA ASP A 38 11.17 -8.78 -3.91
C ASP A 38 10.91 -7.59 -2.99
N PHE A 39 10.65 -6.42 -3.56
CA PHE A 39 10.23 -5.22 -2.85
C PHE A 39 8.74 -5.05 -3.04
N GLU A 40 7.98 -5.06 -1.94
CA GLU A 40 6.53 -5.02 -1.99
C GLU A 40 6.00 -3.89 -1.10
N GLN A 41 4.89 -3.29 -1.55
CA GLN A 41 4.23 -2.19 -0.86
C GLN A 41 2.71 -2.28 -1.00
N ASN A 42 2.01 -2.06 0.11
CA ASN A 42 0.60 -1.72 0.13
C ASN A 42 0.41 -0.28 0.64
N VAL A 43 -0.44 0.47 -0.05
CA VAL A 43 -0.96 1.77 0.42
C VAL A 43 -2.46 1.63 0.56
N GLU A 44 -2.97 1.88 1.76
CA GLU A 44 -4.39 1.93 2.01
C GLU A 44 -4.74 3.37 2.41
N PHE A 45 -5.65 3.99 1.66
CA PHE A 45 -6.22 5.28 1.99
C PHE A 45 -7.73 5.12 2.09
N LYS A 46 -8.29 5.46 3.25
CA LYS A 46 -9.73 5.38 3.49
C LYS A 46 -10.17 6.56 4.34
N SER A 47 -11.46 6.83 4.38
CA SER A 47 -12.01 7.83 5.27
C SER A 47 -13.21 7.31 6.07
N ASP A 48 -13.59 8.11 7.08
CA ASP A 48 -14.91 8.13 7.70
C ASP A 48 -15.35 9.59 7.85
N GLU A 49 -16.47 9.85 8.53
CA GLU A 49 -17.04 11.20 8.71
C GLU A 49 -16.04 12.23 9.26
N GLU A 50 -15.06 11.79 10.05
CA GLU A 50 -14.18 12.66 10.84
C GLU A 50 -12.74 12.70 10.34
N ASN A 51 -12.23 11.61 9.75
CA ASN A 51 -10.81 11.44 9.48
C ASN A 51 -10.53 10.76 8.13
N PHE A 52 -9.32 10.99 7.64
CA PHE A 52 -8.65 10.12 6.69
C PHE A 52 -7.64 9.23 7.41
N TYR A 53 -7.56 7.98 6.98
CA TYR A 53 -6.62 6.99 7.48
C TYR A 53 -5.71 6.58 6.34
N LEU A 54 -4.42 6.78 6.56
CA LEU A 54 -3.37 6.44 5.61
C LEU A 54 -2.48 5.37 6.24
N LYS A 55 -2.35 4.23 5.58
CA LYS A 55 -1.50 3.13 6.01
C LYS A 55 -0.55 2.74 4.89
N PHE A 56 0.74 2.78 5.19
CA PHE A 56 1.79 2.24 4.33
C PHE A 56 2.35 0.99 4.98
N HIS A 57 2.39 -0.09 4.22
CA HIS A 57 3.12 -1.30 4.59
C HIS A 57 4.11 -1.60 3.47
N ARG A 58 5.40 -1.68 3.83
CA ARG A 58 6.47 -2.00 2.89
C ARG A 58 7.28 -3.17 3.45
N TRP A 59 7.64 -4.10 2.60
CA TRP A 59 8.54 -5.18 2.97
C TRP A 59 9.47 -5.55 1.82
N VAL A 60 10.57 -6.18 2.20
CA VAL A 60 11.52 -6.76 1.25
C VAL A 60 11.77 -8.21 1.63
N SER A 61 11.73 -9.08 0.64
CA SER A 61 12.05 -10.49 0.76
C SER A 61 13.29 -10.82 -0.05
N VAL A 62 14.16 -11.68 0.49
CA VAL A 62 15.34 -12.21 -0.20
C VAL A 62 15.12 -13.70 -0.41
N ASN A 63 15.13 -14.14 -1.66
CA ASN A 63 14.85 -15.54 -2.03
C ASN A 63 13.52 -16.07 -1.49
N GLY A 64 12.50 -15.20 -1.42
CA GLY A 64 11.18 -15.52 -0.88
C GLY A 64 11.07 -15.48 0.65
N GLU A 65 12.17 -15.23 1.37
CA GLU A 65 12.15 -15.06 2.83
C GLU A 65 12.09 -13.58 3.21
N LEU A 66 11.16 -13.22 4.10
CA LEU A 66 11.04 -11.85 4.60
C LEU A 66 12.34 -11.40 5.28
N TYR A 67 12.98 -10.37 4.72
CA TYR A 67 14.21 -9.79 5.27
C TYR A 67 13.92 -8.62 6.20
N LYS A 68 13.00 -7.74 5.80
CA LYS A 68 12.62 -6.57 6.60
C LYS A 68 11.26 -6.04 6.19
N GLU A 69 10.53 -5.50 7.16
CA GLU A 69 9.31 -4.75 6.92
C GLU A 69 9.25 -3.44 7.71
N LYS A 70 8.36 -2.56 7.27
CA LYS A 70 7.97 -1.35 7.98
C LYS A 70 6.50 -1.03 7.71
N VAL A 71 5.78 -0.76 8.79
CA VAL A 71 4.41 -0.23 8.75
C VAL A 71 4.42 1.19 9.28
N TRP A 72 3.70 2.09 8.62
CA TRP A 72 3.43 3.43 9.09
C TRP A 72 1.94 3.73 8.92
N GLN A 73 1.37 4.40 9.91
CA GLN A 73 -0.04 4.77 9.94
C GLN A 73 -0.15 6.23 10.35
N GLU A 74 -1.00 6.95 9.65
CA GLU A 74 -1.35 8.34 9.94
C GLU A 74 -2.87 8.49 9.94
N VAL A 75 -3.34 9.30 10.88
CA VAL A 75 -4.74 9.73 10.98
C VAL A 75 -4.73 11.23 10.75
N ILE A 76 -5.46 11.67 9.73
CA ILE A 76 -5.54 13.07 9.31
C ILE A 76 -6.97 13.52 9.58
N PRO A 77 -7.21 14.40 10.56
CA PRO A 77 -8.54 14.97 10.79
C PRO A 77 -9.03 15.71 9.56
N ARG A 78 -10.32 15.61 9.26
CA ARG A 78 -10.95 16.43 8.23
C ARG A 78 -10.98 17.89 8.66
N ASP A 79 -10.63 18.78 7.74
CA ASP A 79 -10.62 20.22 7.91
C ASP A 79 -11.69 20.92 7.06
N PHE A 80 -12.90 20.32 7.00
CA PHE A 80 -14.07 20.76 6.24
C PHE A 80 -13.97 20.55 4.71
N GLN A 81 -13.16 19.58 4.26
CA GLN A 81 -13.30 18.90 2.95
C GLN A 81 -14.43 17.88 2.99
#